data_AF-A0A5S4SYC0-F1
#
_entry.id   AF-A0A5S4SYC0-F1
#
_cell.length_a   1.000
_cell.length_b   1.000
_cell.length_c   1.000
_cell.angle_alpha   90.00
_cell.angle_beta   90.00
_cell.angle_gamma   90.00
#
_symmetry.space_group_name_H-M   'P 1'
#
loop_
_entity.id
_entity.type
_entity.pdbx_description
1 polymer ?
#
loop_
_entity_poly.entity_id
_entity_poly.type
_entity_poly.pdbx_seq_one_letter_code
_entity_poly.pdbx_strand_id
1 'polypeptide(L)'
;MIEAPQSNLSGMQLERNAHGRLVLTLGNGLVYEAVVPVRAFPIAAPAEGLSLIAADGKEALWVARMADLQPEHRQLIEQDLAVREFVPTIERILKVSSFSTPSTWDLQTDRGLTQMMLKAEEDIRKLAGRTRLQITGQDGVQYRIPDSSKLDRHSRKLLERFL
;
A
#
# COMPACT_ATOMS: atom_id res chain seq x y z
N MET A 1 24.20 -6.03 -16.48
CA MET A 1 22.77 -6.11 -16.87
C MET A 1 22.35 -7.52 -16.52
N ILE A 2 21.71 -7.73 -15.37
CA ILE A 2 21.29 -9.07 -14.95
C ILE A 2 19.96 -9.31 -15.66
N GLU A 3 19.95 -10.15 -16.69
CA GLU A 3 18.72 -10.63 -17.31
C GLU A 3 17.94 -11.38 -16.23
N ALA A 4 16.83 -10.79 -15.76
CA ALA A 4 15.89 -11.51 -14.91
C ALA A 4 15.36 -12.72 -15.72
N PRO A 5 15.26 -13.91 -15.12
CA PRO A 5 14.76 -15.09 -15.82
C PRO A 5 13.38 -14.75 -16.41
N GLN A 6 13.26 -14.87 -17.74
CA GLN A 6 11.99 -14.68 -18.43
C GLN A 6 10.99 -15.66 -17.85
N SER A 7 10.05 -15.12 -17.08
CA SER A 7 9.02 -15.92 -16.46
C SER A 7 7.97 -16.25 -17.50
N ASN A 8 7.72 -17.54 -17.71
CA ASN A 8 6.72 -17.98 -18.65
C ASN A 8 5.33 -17.76 -18.04
N LEU A 9 4.67 -16.67 -18.43
CA LEU A 9 3.31 -16.35 -18.03
C LEU A 9 2.25 -17.18 -18.80
N SER A 10 2.66 -17.95 -19.81
CA SER A 10 1.75 -18.72 -20.65
C SER A 10 1.08 -19.83 -19.85
N GLY A 11 -0.25 -19.89 -19.92
CA GLY A 11 -1.04 -20.91 -19.23
C GLY A 11 -1.17 -20.71 -17.72
N MET A 12 -0.64 -19.63 -17.17
CA MET A 12 -0.89 -19.31 -15.77
C MET A 12 -2.34 -18.87 -15.56
N GLN A 13 -2.89 -19.18 -14.39
CA GLN A 13 -4.19 -18.73 -13.92
C GLN A 13 -4.03 -18.13 -12.53
N LEU A 14 -4.72 -17.02 -12.28
CA LEU A 14 -4.75 -16.39 -10.97
C LEU A 14 -6.19 -16.14 -10.56
N GLU A 15 -6.58 -16.64 -9.39
CA GLU A 15 -7.93 -16.51 -8.86
C GLU A 15 -7.90 -16.13 -7.38
N ARG A 16 -9.03 -15.64 -6.85
CA ARG A 16 -9.20 -15.38 -5.42
C ARG A 16 -10.10 -16.46 -4.82
N ASN A 17 -9.60 -17.18 -3.83
CA ASN A 17 -10.37 -18.22 -3.16
C ASN A 17 -11.42 -17.64 -2.20
N ALA A 18 -12.26 -18.51 -1.63
CA ALA A 18 -13.33 -18.12 -0.69
C ALA A 18 -12.83 -17.40 0.58
N HIS A 19 -11.55 -17.56 0.94
CA HIS A 19 -10.92 -16.88 2.07
C HIS A 19 -10.29 -15.53 1.66
N GLY A 20 -10.55 -15.07 0.44
CA GLY A 20 -10.02 -13.82 -0.08
C GLY A 20 -8.52 -13.87 -0.38
N ARG A 21 -7.90 -15.04 -0.54
CA ARG A 21 -6.46 -15.16 -0.86
C ARG A 21 -6.26 -15.48 -2.33
N LEU A 22 -5.16 -14.99 -2.91
CA LEU A 22 -4.81 -15.33 -4.28
C LEU A 22 -4.30 -16.77 -4.37
N VAL A 23 -4.72 -17.49 -5.41
CA VAL A 23 -4.25 -18.83 -5.78
C VAL A 23 -3.68 -18.72 -7.18
N LEU A 24 -2.41 -19.10 -7.32
CA LEU A 24 -1.69 -19.10 -8.60
C LEU A 24 -1.57 -20.54 -9.09
N THR A 25 -2.05 -20.80 -10.29
CA THR A 25 -1.76 -22.04 -11.03
C THR A 25 -0.83 -21.71 -12.16
N LEU A 26 0.34 -22.35 -12.22
CA LEU A 26 1.29 -22.19 -13.32
C LEU A 26 0.90 -23.05 -14.53
N GLY A 27 1.42 -22.73 -15.72
CA GLY A 27 1.13 -23.48 -16.95
C GLY A 27 1.57 -24.95 -16.92
N ASN A 28 2.42 -25.35 -15.97
CA ASN A 28 2.81 -26.75 -15.73
C ASN A 28 1.86 -27.48 -14.75
N GLY A 29 0.79 -26.84 -14.29
CA GLY A 29 -0.19 -27.37 -13.33
C GLY A 29 0.20 -27.24 -11.86
N LEU A 30 1.36 -26.65 -11.53
CA LEU A 30 1.74 -26.40 -10.15
C LEU A 30 0.88 -25.30 -9.53
N VAL A 31 0.31 -25.58 -8.36
CA VAL A 31 -0.59 -24.66 -7.65
C VAL A 31 0.09 -24.12 -6.39
N TYR A 32 0.06 -22.80 -6.25
CA TYR A 32 0.47 -22.08 -5.05
C TYR A 32 -0.74 -21.41 -4.43
N GLU A 33 -1.11 -21.85 -3.23
CA GLU A 33 -2.15 -21.18 -2.45
C GLU A 33 -1.61 -19.98 -1.68
N ALA A 34 -2.48 -19.00 -1.46
CA ALA A 34 -2.21 -17.83 -0.65
C ALA A 34 -0.98 -17.03 -1.11
N VAL A 35 -0.79 -16.88 -2.42
CA VAL A 35 0.30 -16.08 -2.96
C VAL A 35 0.10 -14.60 -2.64
N VAL A 36 1.22 -13.91 -2.45
CA VAL A 36 1.31 -12.50 -2.06
C VAL A 36 2.06 -11.73 -3.13
N PRO A 37 1.45 -10.73 -3.78
CA PRO A 37 2.17 -9.86 -4.70
C PRO A 37 3.03 -8.84 -3.92
N VAL A 38 4.28 -8.68 -4.36
CA VAL A 38 5.25 -7.73 -3.80
C VAL A 38 5.95 -7.01 -4.95
N ARG A 39 5.93 -5.67 -4.96
CA ARG A 39 6.70 -4.88 -5.93
C ARG A 39 8.17 -4.82 -5.53
N ALA A 40 9.07 -5.09 -6.47
CA ALA A 40 10.50 -4.93 -6.28
C ALA A 40 10.90 -3.44 -6.22
N PHE A 41 10.20 -2.57 -6.96
CA PHE A 41 10.51 -1.14 -7.07
C PHE A 41 9.26 -0.26 -6.88
N PRO A 42 8.62 -0.27 -5.69
CA PRO A 42 7.31 0.34 -5.47
C PRO A 42 7.26 1.86 -5.74
N ILE A 43 8.39 2.56 -5.66
CA ILE A 43 8.49 4.00 -5.92
C ILE A 43 9.08 4.30 -7.30
N ALA A 44 10.23 3.70 -7.61
CA ALA A 44 11.00 4.06 -8.81
C ALA A 44 10.40 3.50 -10.11
N ALA A 45 9.77 2.32 -10.05
CA ALA A 45 9.18 1.65 -11.20
C ALA A 45 7.96 0.83 -10.77
N PRO A 46 6.85 1.48 -10.34
CA PRO A 46 5.72 0.78 -9.74
C PRO A 46 5.10 -0.25 -10.68
N ALA A 47 5.15 -0.06 -12.00
CA ALA A 47 4.60 -1.00 -12.98
C ALA A 47 5.56 -2.15 -13.37
N GLU A 48 6.77 -2.19 -12.81
CA GLU A 48 7.84 -3.11 -13.18
C GLU A 48 8.35 -3.90 -11.98
N GLY A 49 8.73 -5.16 -12.23
CA GLY A 49 9.27 -6.06 -11.23
C GLY A 49 8.27 -6.37 -10.11
N LEU A 50 7.49 -7.42 -10.31
CA LEU A 50 6.55 -7.95 -9.32
C LEU A 50 6.90 -9.41 -9.01
N SER A 51 7.04 -9.72 -7.73
CA SER A 51 7.21 -11.08 -7.25
C SER A 51 5.89 -11.59 -6.64
N LEU A 52 5.45 -12.78 -7.02
CA LEU A 52 4.39 -13.52 -6.33
C LEU A 52 5.05 -14.48 -5.33
N ILE A 53 4.93 -14.16 -4.05
CA ILE A 53 5.54 -14.92 -2.95
C ILE A 53 4.54 -15.95 -2.44
N ALA A 54 4.93 -17.22 -2.39
CA ALA A 54 4.13 -18.30 -1.82
C ALA A 54 4.08 -18.23 -0.28
N ALA A 55 3.17 -18.99 0.32
CA ALA A 55 3.00 -19.04 1.77
C ALA A 55 4.26 -19.48 2.55
N ASP A 56 5.18 -20.20 1.91
CA ASP A 56 6.46 -20.61 2.49
C ASP A 56 7.56 -19.52 2.40
N GLY A 57 7.22 -18.35 1.86
CA GLY A 57 8.11 -17.20 1.71
C GLY A 57 8.99 -17.24 0.46
N LYS A 58 8.86 -18.27 -0.40
CA LYS A 58 9.62 -18.37 -1.65
C LYS A 58 8.90 -17.70 -2.81
N GLU A 59 9.67 -17.19 -3.76
CA GLU A 59 9.12 -16.70 -5.01
C GLU A 59 8.53 -17.86 -5.81
N ALA A 60 7.23 -17.77 -6.11
CA ALA A 60 6.52 -18.69 -6.99
C ALA A 60 6.59 -18.25 -8.45
N LEU A 61 6.55 -16.93 -8.70
CA LEU A 61 6.60 -16.37 -10.04
C LEU A 61 7.11 -14.92 -10.01
N TRP A 62 8.02 -14.61 -10.93
CA TRP A 62 8.42 -13.25 -11.23
C TRP A 62 7.61 -12.70 -12.41
N VAL A 63 7.26 -11.43 -12.38
CA VAL A 63 6.57 -10.74 -13.47
C VAL A 63 7.35 -9.47 -13.77
N ALA A 64 7.97 -9.42 -14.95
CA ALA A 64 8.84 -8.31 -15.32
C ALA A 64 8.06 -6.99 -15.45
N ARG A 65 6.89 -7.02 -16.10
CA ARG A 65 6.01 -5.86 -16.24
C ARG A 65 4.56 -6.25 -15.97
N MET A 66 3.85 -5.41 -15.22
CA MET A 66 2.41 -5.57 -15.01
C MET A 66 1.64 -5.64 -16.34
N ALA A 67 2.15 -4.94 -17.37
CA ALA A 67 1.60 -4.91 -18.72
C ALA A 67 1.56 -6.27 -19.44
N ASP A 68 2.41 -7.23 -19.03
CA ASP A 68 2.51 -8.56 -19.64
C ASP A 68 1.46 -9.54 -19.11
N LEU A 69 0.78 -9.17 -18.02
CA LEU A 69 -0.31 -9.94 -17.42
C LEU A 69 -1.60 -9.76 -18.21
N GLN A 70 -2.39 -10.84 -18.30
CA GLN A 70 -3.80 -10.75 -18.71
C GLN A 70 -4.56 -9.75 -17.83
N PRO A 71 -5.50 -8.97 -18.38
CA PRO A 71 -6.19 -7.91 -17.65
C PRO A 71 -6.82 -8.37 -16.33
N GLU A 72 -7.43 -9.55 -16.32
CA GLU A 72 -8.11 -10.12 -15.16
C GLU A 72 -7.12 -10.42 -14.01
N HIS A 73 -5.98 -11.04 -14.34
CA HIS A 73 -4.92 -11.32 -13.37
C HIS A 73 -4.29 -10.03 -12.82
N ARG A 74 -4.08 -9.05 -13.70
CA ARG A 74 -3.57 -7.72 -13.30
C ARG A 74 -4.50 -7.06 -12.30
N GLN A 75 -5.81 -7.08 -12.55
CA GLN A 75 -6.80 -6.47 -11.68
C GLN A 75 -6.82 -7.14 -10.30
N LEU A 76 -6.67 -8.46 -10.21
CA LEU A 76 -6.61 -9.18 -8.93
C LEU A 76 -5.36 -8.82 -8.13
N ILE A 77 -4.21 -8.71 -8.81
CA ILE A 77 -2.94 -8.30 -8.21
C ILE A 77 -3.04 -6.85 -7.72
N GLU A 78 -3.56 -5.94 -8.52
CA GLU A 78 -3.72 -4.52 -8.16
C GLU A 78 -4.63 -4.35 -6.94
N GLN A 79 -5.70 -5.14 -6.84
CA GLN A 79 -6.56 -5.16 -5.66
C GLN A 79 -5.81 -5.63 -4.41
N ASP A 80 -5.01 -6.70 -4.50
CA ASP A 80 -4.26 -7.21 -3.35
C ASP A 80 -3.13 -6.25 -2.93
N LEU A 81 -2.43 -5.67 -3.92
CA LEU A 81 -1.42 -4.64 -3.69
C LEU A 81 -2.06 -3.39 -3.06
N ALA A 82 -3.24 -2.97 -3.49
CA ALA A 82 -3.91 -1.81 -2.90
C ALA A 82 -4.27 -2.01 -1.41
N VAL A 83 -4.52 -3.25 -0.99
CA VAL A 83 -4.76 -3.60 0.42
C VAL A 83 -3.46 -3.61 1.22
N ARG A 84 -2.34 -4.07 0.63
CA ARG A 84 -1.05 -4.22 1.33
C ARG A 84 -0.19 -2.95 1.32
N GLU A 85 -0.19 -2.24 0.20
CA GLU A 85 0.48 -0.97 -0.01
C GLU A 85 -0.42 0.21 0.48
N PHE A 86 -1.39 -0.09 1.34
CA PHE A 86 -2.42 0.84 1.80
C PHE A 86 -1.82 1.99 2.61
N VAL A 87 -1.61 3.12 1.95
CA VAL A 87 -1.22 4.39 2.58
C VAL A 87 -2.19 5.49 2.13
N PRO A 88 -3.34 5.68 2.81
CA PRO A 88 -4.30 6.71 2.46
C PRO A 88 -3.67 8.10 2.48
N THR A 89 -4.07 8.92 1.53
CA THR A 89 -3.67 10.32 1.46
C THR A 89 -4.66 11.14 2.28
N ILE A 90 -4.18 11.79 3.35
CA ILE A 90 -5.00 12.71 4.13
C ILE A 90 -5.22 13.96 3.30
N GLU A 91 -6.48 14.20 2.94
CA GLU A 91 -6.92 15.40 2.22
C GLU A 91 -7.32 16.51 3.19
N ARG A 92 -7.98 16.15 4.31
CA ARG A 92 -8.35 17.06 5.40
C ARG A 92 -8.30 16.38 6.76
N ILE A 93 -7.90 17.14 7.77
CA ILE A 93 -8.05 16.78 9.18
C ILE A 93 -9.29 17.51 9.69
N LEU A 94 -10.38 16.78 9.88
CA LEU A 94 -11.68 17.36 10.23
C LEU A 94 -11.69 17.77 11.70
N LYS A 95 -11.16 16.90 12.58
CA LYS A 95 -11.16 17.09 14.03
C LYS A 95 -10.05 16.27 14.67
N VAL A 96 -9.53 16.75 15.79
CA VAL A 96 -8.72 15.96 16.74
C VAL A 96 -9.39 16.00 18.11
N SER A 97 -9.37 14.90 18.87
CA SER A 97 -9.99 14.80 20.19
C SER A 97 -9.25 15.63 21.25
N SER A 98 -7.95 15.76 21.12
CA SER A 98 -7.02 16.44 22.04
C SER A 98 -5.76 16.85 21.29
N PHE A 99 -4.98 17.78 21.85
CA PHE A 99 -3.63 18.13 21.38
C PHE A 99 -2.52 17.44 22.17
N SER A 100 -2.85 16.30 22.78
CA SER A 100 -1.94 15.44 23.52
C SER A 100 -2.13 14.02 23.04
N THR A 101 -1.06 13.24 22.98
CA THR A 101 -1.14 11.83 22.60
C THR A 101 -1.42 10.93 23.82
N PRO A 102 -2.24 9.87 23.69
CA PRO A 102 -2.93 9.48 22.46
C PRO A 102 -4.10 10.40 22.12
N SER A 103 -4.39 10.57 20.82
CA SER A 103 -5.52 11.36 20.33
C SER A 103 -6.20 10.71 19.14
N THR A 104 -7.50 10.93 18.99
CA THR A 104 -8.29 10.42 17.87
C THR A 104 -8.54 11.53 16.85
N TRP A 105 -8.24 11.23 15.59
CA TRP A 105 -8.31 12.15 14.46
C TRP A 105 -9.39 11.69 13.50
N ASP A 106 -10.36 12.56 13.22
CA ASP A 106 -11.36 12.36 12.18
C ASP A 106 -10.80 12.93 10.87
N LEU A 107 -10.69 12.07 9.85
CA LEU A 107 -9.96 12.36 8.62
C LEU A 107 -10.86 12.21 7.40
N GLN A 108 -10.67 13.11 6.43
CA GLN A 108 -11.05 12.88 5.05
C GLN A 108 -9.81 12.44 4.28
N THR A 109 -9.91 11.28 3.61
CA THR A 109 -8.85 10.74 2.76
C THR A 109 -9.34 10.58 1.33
N ASP A 110 -8.42 10.26 0.42
CA ASP A 110 -8.71 9.83 -0.96
C ASP A 110 -9.58 8.56 -1.01
N ARG A 111 -9.75 7.87 0.11
CA ARG A 111 -10.57 6.65 0.26
C ARG A 111 -11.84 6.86 1.08
N GLY A 112 -12.16 8.11 1.41
CA GLY A 112 -13.34 8.46 2.20
C GLY A 112 -13.01 8.87 3.64
N LEU A 113 -14.07 8.95 4.44
CA LEU A 113 -14.01 9.33 5.84
C LEU A 113 -13.48 8.16 6.69
N THR A 114 -12.56 8.46 7.59
CA THR A 114 -12.03 7.47 8.54
C THR A 114 -11.63 8.12 9.85
N GLN A 115 -11.41 7.30 10.86
CA GLN A 115 -10.93 7.71 12.18
C GLN A 115 -9.62 6.99 12.48
N MET A 116 -8.60 7.74 12.84
CA MET A 116 -7.27 7.23 13.18
C MET A 116 -6.93 7.60 14.63
N MET A 117 -6.38 6.68 15.40
CA MET A 117 -5.80 7.00 16.70
C MET A 117 -4.28 7.20 16.56
N LEU A 118 -3.80 8.41 16.87
CA LEU A 118 -2.39 8.73 16.97
C LEU A 118 -1.89 8.36 18.37
N LYS A 119 -0.92 7.46 18.47
CA LYS A 119 -0.43 6.94 19.75
C LYS A 119 0.63 7.84 20.38
N ALA A 120 1.57 8.36 19.59
CA ALA A 120 2.61 9.26 20.05
C ALA A 120 2.99 10.30 18.97
N GLU A 121 3.59 11.42 19.36
CA GLU A 121 3.98 12.47 18.42
C GLU A 121 5.07 12.00 17.46
N GLU A 122 5.96 11.09 17.90
CA GLU A 122 6.98 10.48 17.05
C GLU A 122 6.42 9.61 15.90
N ASP A 123 5.13 9.24 15.97
CA ASP A 123 4.44 8.54 14.88
C ASP A 123 4.13 9.47 13.69
N ILE A 124 4.33 10.80 13.86
CA ILE A 124 4.32 11.79 12.77
C ILE A 124 5.77 12.03 12.30
N ARG A 125 6.10 11.47 11.14
CA ARG A 125 7.44 11.57 10.54
C ARG A 125 7.48 12.57 9.39
N LYS A 126 8.45 13.48 9.44
CA LYS A 126 8.80 14.36 8.31
C LYS A 126 9.64 13.56 7.31
N LEU A 127 9.17 13.47 6.06
CA LEU A 127 9.89 12.83 4.96
C LEU A 127 10.82 13.84 4.26
N ALA A 128 11.43 13.44 3.13
CA ALA A 128 12.28 14.32 2.34
C ALA A 128 11.51 15.61 1.94
N GLY A 129 11.99 16.76 2.43
CA GLY A 129 11.28 18.04 2.36
C GLY A 129 10.36 18.25 3.57
N ARG A 130 10.47 19.41 4.23
CA ARG A 130 9.80 19.72 5.52
C ARG A 130 8.26 19.64 5.50
N THR A 131 7.65 19.57 4.32
CA THR A 131 6.18 19.57 4.13
C THR A 131 5.59 18.19 3.90
N ARG A 132 6.41 17.17 3.60
CA ARG A 132 5.94 15.79 3.39
C ARG A 132 5.87 15.06 4.72
N LEU A 133 4.71 14.50 5.05
CA LEU A 133 4.53 13.78 6.32
C LEU A 133 4.01 12.37 6.09
N GLN A 134 4.46 11.46 6.94
CA GLN A 134 3.91 10.13 7.13
C GLN A 134 3.43 10.02 8.57
N ILE A 135 2.20 9.56 8.77
CA ILE A 135 1.59 9.42 10.10
C ILE A 135 1.21 7.95 10.28
N THR A 136 1.61 7.35 11.40
CA THR A 136 1.28 5.94 11.69
C THR A 136 0.19 5.88 12.76
N GLY A 137 -0.94 5.26 12.43
CA GLY A 137 -2.00 4.99 13.39
C GLY A 137 -1.61 3.89 14.38
N GLN A 138 -2.32 3.83 15.51
CA GLN A 138 -2.12 2.78 16.52
C GLN A 138 -2.30 1.36 15.97
N ASP A 139 -3.16 1.19 14.96
CA ASP A 139 -3.42 -0.07 14.25
C ASP A 139 -2.31 -0.44 13.23
N GLY A 140 -1.27 0.39 13.10
CA GLY A 140 -0.18 0.21 12.16
C GLY A 140 -0.47 0.72 10.75
N VAL A 141 -1.68 1.26 10.51
CA VAL A 141 -2.01 1.88 9.22
C VAL A 141 -1.20 3.15 9.04
N GLN A 142 -0.55 3.26 7.89
CA GLN A 142 0.22 4.45 7.54
C GLN A 142 -0.65 5.39 6.71
N TYR A 143 -0.56 6.67 7.00
CA TYR A 143 -1.20 7.75 6.26
C TYR A 143 -0.12 8.69 5.74
N ARG A 144 -0.40 9.37 4.63
CA ARG A 144 0.53 10.36 4.08
C ARG A 144 -0.13 11.72 3.87
N ILE A 145 0.64 12.77 4.09
CA ILE A 145 0.35 14.13 3.66
C ILE A 145 1.45 14.50 2.64
N PRO A 146 1.13 14.51 1.33
CA PRO A 146 2.13 14.72 0.27
C PRO A 146 2.74 16.13 0.27
N ASP A 147 2.02 17.10 0.82
CA ASP A 147 2.46 18.47 1.01
C ASP A 147 1.55 19.18 2.03
N SER A 148 2.02 19.36 3.25
CA SER A 148 1.26 19.99 4.33
C SER A 148 0.90 21.45 4.03
N SER A 149 1.61 22.12 3.12
CA SER A 149 1.29 23.48 2.70
C SER A 149 0.02 23.57 1.85
N LYS A 150 -0.36 22.48 1.18
CA LYS A 150 -1.57 22.38 0.34
C LYS A 150 -2.83 22.03 1.12
N LEU A 151 -2.71 21.67 2.40
CA LEU A 151 -3.85 21.46 3.27
C LEU A 151 -4.60 22.78 3.48
N ASP A 152 -5.91 22.68 3.70
CA ASP A 152 -6.71 23.84 4.07
C ASP A 152 -6.24 24.43 5.42
N ARG A 153 -6.64 25.67 5.69
CA ARG A 153 -6.18 26.41 6.88
C ARG A 153 -6.55 25.70 8.20
N HIS A 154 -7.70 25.04 8.27
CA HIS A 154 -8.14 24.34 9.46
C HIS A 154 -7.28 23.11 9.72
N SER A 155 -7.08 22.28 8.69
CA SER A 155 -6.21 21.10 8.76
C SER A 155 -4.78 21.46 9.20
N ARG A 156 -4.18 22.52 8.62
CA ARG A 156 -2.84 22.99 9.02
C ARG A 156 -2.77 23.41 10.47
N LYS A 157 -3.76 24.17 10.94
CA LYS A 157 -3.80 24.65 12.34
C LYS A 157 -3.88 23.51 13.35
N LEU A 158 -4.59 22.43 13.03
CA LEU A 158 -4.63 21.24 13.87
C LEU A 158 -3.29 20.52 13.87
N LEU A 159 -2.72 20.31 12.69
CA LEU A 159 -1.46 19.59 12.49
C LEU A 159 -0.26 20.30 13.15
N GLU A 160 -0.18 21.63 13.06
CA GLU A 160 0.88 22.45 13.68
C GLU A 160 1.00 22.27 15.20
N ARG A 161 -0.05 21.76 15.87
CA ARG A 161 0.00 21.50 17.32
C ARG A 161 0.78 20.24 17.70
N PHE A 162 1.16 19.43 16.72
CA PHE A 162 1.89 18.18 16.90
C PHE A 162 3.27 18.16 16.18
N LEU A 163 3.67 19.24 15.51
CA LEU A 163 4.87 19.30 14.63
C LEU A 163 5.99 20.19 15.14
#